data_AF-A0A2X4TL43-F1
#
_entry.id   AF-A0A2X4TL43-F1
#
_cell.length_a   1.000
_cell.length_b   1.000
_cell.length_c   1.000
_cell.angle_alpha   90.00
_cell.angle_beta   90.00
_cell.angle_gamma   90.00
#
_symmetry.space_group_name_H-M   'P 1'
#
loop_
_entity.id
_entity.type
_entity.pdbx_description
1 polymer ?
#
loop_
_entity_poly.entity_id
_entity_poly.type
_entity_poly.pdbx_seq_one_letter_code
_entity_poly.pdbx_strand_id
1 'polypeptide(L)'
;MVQQNVPVISVESHDEKSWRETLLKVAGILCERQPDHPQGYRLRRHAIWQNITVAPQAENDGRTPLAAFSADIMADYQTRESSADRALWQQVEQSLILAPYWFDGHALSAVLQNVLAVMTLLKPLKTK
;
A
#
# COMPACT_ATOMS: atom_id res chain seq x y z
N MET A 1 1.27 1.21 -33.50
CA MET A 1 0.59 0.43 -32.44
C MET A 1 1.64 0.09 -31.40
N VAL A 2 1.55 0.61 -30.18
CA VAL A 2 2.49 0.23 -29.11
C VAL A 2 2.08 -1.15 -28.65
N GLN A 3 2.91 -2.15 -28.89
CA GLN A 3 2.70 -3.49 -28.39
C GLN A 3 2.81 -3.43 -26.86
N GLN A 4 1.69 -3.39 -26.17
CA GLN A 4 1.68 -3.50 -24.73
C GLN A 4 2.15 -4.91 -24.38
N ASN A 5 3.39 -5.02 -23.91
CA ASN A 5 3.91 -6.27 -23.36
C ASN A 5 3.00 -6.63 -22.17
N VAL A 6 2.16 -7.65 -22.35
CA VAL A 6 1.32 -8.16 -21.26
C VAL A 6 2.28 -8.88 -20.31
N PRO A 7 2.45 -8.42 -19.06
CA PRO A 7 3.28 -9.11 -18.10
C PRO A 7 2.70 -10.51 -17.93
N VAL A 8 3.50 -11.51 -18.29
CA VAL A 8 3.15 -12.91 -18.09
C VAL A 8 3.37 -13.19 -16.61
N ILE A 9 2.28 -13.32 -15.85
CA ILE A 9 2.32 -13.71 -14.45
C ILE A 9 2.12 -15.22 -14.41
N SER A 10 3.10 -15.97 -13.88
CA SER A 10 2.86 -17.36 -13.50
C SER A 10 1.92 -17.36 -12.30
N VAL A 11 0.73 -17.95 -12.46
CA VAL A 11 -0.24 -18.08 -11.38
C VAL A 11 0.14 -19.29 -10.56
N GLU A 12 0.77 -19.03 -9.41
CA GLU A 12 1.13 -20.06 -8.45
C GLU A 12 0.10 -20.09 -7.33
N SER A 13 -0.52 -21.25 -7.11
CA SER A 13 -1.59 -21.44 -6.12
C SER A 13 -1.44 -22.75 -5.33
N HIS A 14 -0.23 -23.30 -5.28
CA HIS A 14 0.02 -24.61 -4.66
C HIS A 14 0.14 -24.53 -3.14
N ASP A 15 0.43 -23.35 -2.60
CA ASP A 15 0.39 -23.06 -1.16
C ASP A 15 0.00 -21.59 -0.89
N GLU A 16 -0.20 -21.27 0.39
CA GLU A 16 -0.58 -19.93 0.83
C GLU A 16 0.46 -18.85 0.51
N LYS A 17 1.74 -19.20 0.56
CA LYS A 17 2.84 -18.26 0.32
C LYS A 17 2.90 -17.87 -1.15
N SER A 18 2.91 -18.86 -2.03
CA SER A 18 2.90 -18.69 -3.48
C SER A 18 1.65 -17.97 -3.95
N TRP A 19 0.48 -18.27 -3.36
CA TRP A 19 -0.75 -17.55 -3.65
C TRP A 19 -0.67 -16.08 -3.23
N ARG A 20 -0.19 -15.78 -2.02
CA ARG A 20 0.05 -14.41 -1.55
C ARG A 20 1.01 -13.66 -2.47
N GLU A 21 2.11 -14.28 -2.90
CA GLU A 21 3.05 -13.68 -3.84
C GLU A 21 2.43 -13.39 -5.20
N THR A 22 1.62 -14.31 -5.73
CA THR A 22 0.85 -14.10 -6.96
C THR A 22 -0.06 -12.87 -6.84
N LEU A 23 -0.84 -12.77 -5.76
CA LEU A 23 -1.72 -11.63 -5.52
C LEU A 23 -0.96 -10.29 -5.40
N LEU A 24 0.19 -10.29 -4.70
CA LEU A 24 1.03 -9.09 -4.57
C LEU A 24 1.62 -8.65 -5.91
N LYS A 25 2.04 -9.60 -6.77
CA LYS A 25 2.52 -9.31 -8.13
C LYS A 25 1.42 -8.69 -9.00
N VAL A 26 0.22 -9.29 -9.00
CA VAL A 26 -0.95 -8.75 -9.74
C VAL A 26 -1.31 -7.36 -9.21
N ALA A 27 -1.33 -7.17 -7.89
CA ALA A 27 -1.59 -5.87 -7.28
C ALA A 27 -0.56 -4.81 -7.68
N GLY A 28 0.72 -5.17 -7.75
CA GLY A 28 1.79 -4.30 -8.25
C GLY A 28 1.51 -3.81 -9.67
N ILE A 29 1.21 -4.73 -10.59
CA ILE A 29 0.89 -4.42 -11.99
C ILE A 29 -0.34 -3.52 -12.11
N LEU A 30 -1.38 -3.76 -11.31
CA LEU A 30 -2.57 -2.90 -11.28
C LEU A 30 -2.23 -1.48 -10.82
N CYS A 31 -1.43 -1.34 -9.76
CA CYS A 31 -1.01 -0.03 -9.26
C CYS A 31 -0.08 0.71 -10.23
N GLU A 32 0.76 0.00 -10.99
CA GLU A 32 1.63 0.60 -12.02
C GLU A 32 0.82 1.09 -13.23
N ARG A 33 -0.13 0.29 -13.71
CA ARG A 33 -0.93 0.59 -14.90
C ARG A 33 -2.03 1.60 -14.64
N GLN A 34 -2.66 1.51 -13.47
CA GLN A 34 -3.83 2.30 -13.08
C GLN A 34 -3.65 2.82 -11.65
N PRO A 35 -2.67 3.71 -11.41
CA PRO A 35 -2.35 4.23 -10.07
C PRO A 35 -3.49 5.01 -9.42
N ASP A 36 -4.42 5.54 -10.21
CA ASP A 36 -5.60 6.24 -9.71
C ASP A 36 -6.78 5.29 -9.42
N HIS A 37 -6.66 4.01 -9.78
CA HIS A 37 -7.71 3.03 -9.58
C HIS A 37 -7.50 2.22 -8.28
N PRO A 38 -8.53 2.10 -7.41
CA PRO A 38 -8.36 1.51 -6.08
C PRO A 38 -8.14 -0.01 -6.08
N GLN A 39 -8.36 -0.71 -7.19
CA GLN A 39 -8.33 -2.17 -7.25
C GLN A 39 -6.98 -2.79 -6.86
N GLY A 40 -5.86 -2.26 -7.38
CA GLY A 40 -4.54 -2.79 -7.05
C GLY A 40 -4.24 -2.66 -5.56
N TYR A 41 -4.57 -1.50 -4.97
CA TYR A 41 -4.42 -1.23 -3.55
C TYR A 41 -5.28 -2.16 -2.70
N ARG A 42 -6.56 -2.36 -3.05
CA ARG A 42 -7.47 -3.31 -2.37
C ARG A 42 -6.96 -4.74 -2.45
N LEU A 43 -6.49 -5.18 -3.62
CA LEU A 43 -5.93 -6.52 -3.80
C LEU A 43 -4.68 -6.72 -2.95
N ARG A 44 -3.81 -5.71 -2.85
CA ARG A 44 -2.65 -5.73 -1.96
C ARG A 44 -3.04 -5.91 -0.50
N ARG A 45 -4.04 -5.16 0.00
CA ARG A 45 -4.55 -5.33 1.38
C ARG A 45 -5.09 -6.74 1.60
N HIS A 46 -5.89 -7.26 0.65
CA HIS A 46 -6.40 -8.62 0.72
C HIS A 46 -5.26 -9.65 0.81
N ALA A 47 -4.25 -9.56 -0.05
CA ALA A 47 -3.11 -10.47 -0.04
C ALA A 47 -2.33 -10.45 1.28
N ILE A 48 -2.23 -9.28 1.94
CA ILE A 48 -1.55 -9.11 3.22
C ILE A 48 -2.34 -9.73 4.37
N TRP A 49 -3.65 -9.49 4.42
CA TRP A 49 -4.50 -9.83 5.56
C TRP A 49 -5.23 -11.18 5.44
N GLN A 50 -5.35 -11.78 4.25
CA GLN A 50 -6.15 -13.01 4.04
C GLN A 50 -5.80 -14.18 4.96
N ASN A 51 -4.54 -14.32 5.37
CA ASN A 51 -4.09 -15.43 6.23
C ASN A 51 -4.00 -15.03 7.72
N ILE A 52 -4.36 -13.78 8.07
CA ILE A 52 -4.43 -13.32 9.45
C ILE A 52 -5.84 -13.59 9.96
N THR A 53 -6.04 -14.78 10.51
CA THR A 53 -7.34 -15.24 11.03
C THR A 53 -7.51 -15.01 12.53
N VAL A 54 -6.41 -14.77 13.24
CA VAL A 54 -6.38 -14.52 14.69
C VAL A 54 -5.47 -13.33 14.96
N ALA A 55 -5.89 -12.46 15.89
CA ALA A 55 -5.06 -11.35 16.33
C ALA A 55 -3.78 -11.84 17.04
N PRO A 56 -2.66 -11.09 16.99
CA PRO A 56 -1.46 -11.44 17.72
C PRO A 56 -1.75 -11.56 19.22
N GLN A 57 -1.16 -12.56 19.87
CA GLN A 57 -1.27 -12.69 21.32
C GLN A 57 -0.62 -11.48 22.00
N ALA A 58 -1.34 -10.88 22.93
CA ALA A 58 -0.84 -9.81 23.77
C ALA A 58 -0.38 -10.34 25.13
N GLU A 59 0.59 -9.65 25.73
CA GLU A 59 1.01 -9.81 27.11
C GLU A 59 -0.03 -9.21 28.08
N ASN A 60 0.20 -9.40 29.39
CA ASN A 60 -0.72 -8.92 30.43
C ASN A 60 -0.93 -7.39 30.43
N ASP A 61 0.02 -6.61 29.88
CA ASP A 61 -0.07 -5.16 29.74
C ASP A 61 -0.75 -4.71 28.42
N GLY A 62 -1.22 -5.67 27.61
CA GLY A 62 -1.89 -5.42 26.34
C GLY A 62 -0.94 -5.22 25.15
N ARG A 63 0.37 -5.33 25.34
CA ARG A 63 1.35 -5.20 24.24
C ARG A 63 1.57 -6.53 23.54
N THR A 64 1.70 -6.49 22.23
CA THR A 64 2.10 -7.66 21.43
C THR A 64 3.63 -7.74 21.34
N PRO A 65 4.23 -8.93 21.20
CA PRO A 65 5.67 -9.10 20.98
C PRO A 65 6.12 -8.70 19.55
N LEU A 66 5.26 -8.02 18.79
CA LEU A 66 5.57 -7.53 17.45
C LEU A 66 6.45 -6.27 17.53
N ALA A 67 7.40 -6.17 16.59
CA ALA A 67 8.19 -4.95 16.45
C ALA A 67 7.28 -3.78 16.05
N ALA A 68 7.42 -2.66 16.76
CA ALA A 68 6.78 -1.41 16.35
C ALA A 68 7.40 -0.92 15.03
N PHE A 69 6.60 -0.22 14.22
CA PHE A 69 7.12 0.50 13.07
C PHE A 69 8.08 1.60 13.52
N SER A 70 9.10 1.90 12.71
CA SER A 70 10.13 2.90 13.06
C SER A 70 9.51 4.29 13.22
N ALA A 71 9.70 4.88 14.40
CA ALA A 71 9.25 6.24 14.70
C ALA A 71 9.93 7.28 13.81
N ASP A 72 11.22 7.09 13.49
CA ASP A 72 11.98 8.01 12.63
C ASP A 72 11.45 8.00 11.19
N ILE A 73 11.14 6.82 10.65
CA ILE A 73 10.54 6.70 9.31
C ILE A 73 9.14 7.30 9.28
N MET A 74 8.33 7.04 10.32
CA MET A 74 7.00 7.66 10.45
C MET A 74 7.09 9.19 10.48
N ALA A 75 8.02 9.74 11.26
CA ALA A 75 8.25 11.17 11.32
C ALA A 75 8.67 11.75 9.96
N ASP A 76 9.58 11.09 9.22
CA ASP A 76 9.95 11.50 7.86
C ASP A 76 8.72 11.61 6.95
N TYR A 77 7.86 10.59 6.95
CA TYR A 77 6.65 10.61 6.13
C TYR A 77 5.69 11.76 6.50
N GLN A 78 5.50 12.00 7.81
CA GLN A 78 4.63 13.08 8.29
C GLN A 78 5.15 14.47 7.92
N THR A 79 6.47 14.69 7.95
CA THR A 79 7.04 15.99 7.55
C THR A 79 6.79 16.32 6.08
N ARG A 80 6.65 15.30 5.23
CA ARG A 80 6.46 15.41 3.78
C ARG A 80 4.97 15.37 3.36
N GLU A 81 4.04 15.22 4.31
CA GLU A 81 2.60 15.09 4.04
C GLU A 81 2.04 16.32 3.29
N SER A 82 2.45 17.53 3.69
CA SER A 82 1.96 18.78 3.09
C SER A 82 2.37 18.98 1.63
N SER A 83 3.45 18.34 1.21
CA SER A 83 4.00 18.37 -0.16
C SER A 83 3.93 17.00 -0.82
N ALA A 84 2.97 16.17 -0.39
CA ALA A 84 2.84 14.79 -0.82
C ALA A 84 2.84 14.62 -2.34
N ASP A 85 3.70 13.72 -2.80
CA ASP A 85 3.75 13.26 -4.18
C ASP A 85 3.47 11.76 -4.26
N ARG A 86 3.43 11.23 -5.48
CA ARG A 86 3.22 9.79 -5.69
C ARG A 86 4.35 8.95 -5.11
N ALA A 87 5.58 9.47 -5.06
CA ALA A 87 6.71 8.73 -4.53
C ALA A 87 6.59 8.51 -3.02
N LEU A 88 6.21 9.54 -2.25
CA LEU A 88 5.89 9.41 -0.83
C LEU A 88 4.77 8.39 -0.61
N TRP A 89 3.68 8.51 -1.36
CA TRP A 89 2.56 7.57 -1.21
C TRP A 89 2.98 6.12 -1.51
N GLN A 90 3.77 5.89 -2.56
CA GLN A 90 4.34 4.58 -2.88
C GLN A 90 5.29 4.04 -1.80
N GLN A 91 6.09 4.90 -1.17
CA GLN A 91 6.95 4.52 -0.04
C GLN A 91 6.13 4.05 1.17
N VAL A 92 5.09 4.81 1.53
CA VAL A 92 4.16 4.41 2.60
C VAL A 92 3.50 3.07 2.25
N GLU A 93 3.00 2.92 1.03
CA GLU A 93 2.42 1.65 0.55
C GLU A 93 3.36 0.46 0.64
N GLN A 94 4.66 0.66 0.35
CA GLN A 94 5.67 -0.39 0.47
C GLN A 94 5.92 -0.76 1.94
N SER A 95 5.95 0.22 2.83
CA SER A 95 6.07 -0.02 4.28
C SER A 95 4.88 -0.82 4.83
N LEU A 96 3.67 -0.59 4.33
CA LEU A 96 2.48 -1.36 4.72
C LEU A 96 2.52 -2.85 4.33
N ILE A 97 3.27 -3.22 3.28
CA ILE A 97 3.48 -4.63 2.92
C ILE A 97 4.31 -5.34 4.01
N LEU A 98 5.26 -4.62 4.61
CA LEU A 98 6.20 -5.13 5.60
C LEU A 98 5.68 -5.03 7.04
N ALA A 99 4.79 -4.06 7.32
CA ALA A 99 4.22 -3.82 8.65
C ALA A 99 2.67 -3.85 8.63
N PRO A 100 2.04 -5.03 8.54
CA PRO A 100 0.58 -5.16 8.37
C PRO A 100 -0.27 -4.59 9.52
N TYR A 101 0.32 -4.48 10.72
CA TYR A 101 -0.33 -3.97 11.93
C TYR A 101 -0.04 -2.49 12.19
N TRP A 102 0.68 -1.80 11.29
CA TRP A 102 0.90 -0.36 11.38
C TRP A 102 -0.32 0.40 10.85
N PHE A 103 -1.38 0.44 11.65
CA PHE A 103 -2.66 1.06 11.27
C PHE A 103 -2.56 2.58 11.02
N ASP A 104 -1.68 3.29 11.73
CA ASP A 104 -1.42 4.70 11.47
C ASP A 104 -0.90 4.93 10.04
N GLY A 105 -0.10 4.01 9.51
CA GLY A 105 0.35 4.06 8.12
C GLY A 105 -0.78 3.88 7.11
N HIS A 106 -1.80 3.08 7.44
CA HIS A 106 -3.01 2.95 6.60
C HIS A 106 -3.82 4.25 6.58
N ALA A 107 -3.96 4.90 7.73
CA ALA A 107 -4.60 6.22 7.83
C ALA A 107 -3.82 7.27 7.02
N LEU A 108 -2.49 7.30 7.18
CA LEU A 108 -1.61 8.18 6.42
C LEU A 108 -1.74 7.94 4.90
N SER A 109 -1.72 6.68 4.45
CA SER A 109 -1.91 6.35 3.03
C SER A 109 -3.23 6.91 2.47
N ALA A 110 -4.33 6.84 3.23
CA ALA A 110 -5.61 7.39 2.82
C ALA A 110 -5.58 8.93 2.73
N VAL A 111 -4.93 9.59 3.69
CA VAL A 111 -4.73 11.06 3.66
C VAL A 111 -3.92 11.47 2.44
N LEU A 112 -2.79 10.81 2.18
CA LEU A 112 -1.92 11.08 1.03
C LEU A 112 -2.67 10.86 -0.30
N GLN A 113 -3.46 9.80 -0.41
CA GLN A 113 -4.29 9.55 -1.59
C GLN A 113 -5.30 10.69 -1.81
N ASN A 114 -5.93 11.18 -0.75
CA ASN A 114 -6.88 12.29 -0.84
C ASN A 114 -6.20 13.60 -1.27
N VAL A 115 -5.03 13.92 -0.72
CA VAL A 115 -4.21 15.08 -1.13
C VAL A 115 -3.87 14.99 -2.62
N LEU A 116 -3.38 13.84 -3.07
CA LEU A 116 -3.06 13.60 -4.48
C LEU A 116 -4.26 13.70 -5.42
N ALA A 117 -5.43 13.21 -4.99
CA ALA A 117 -6.67 13.30 -5.75
C ALA A 117 -7.11 14.76 -5.92
N VAL A 118 -7.10 15.54 -4.83
CA VAL A 118 -7.43 16.98 -4.86
C VAL A 118 -6.47 17.73 -5.77
N MET A 119 -5.15 17.51 -5.63
CA MET A 119 -4.16 18.15 -6.50
C MET A 119 -4.34 17.80 -7.98
N THR A 120 -4.73 16.57 -8.29
CA THR A 120 -5.00 16.13 -9.66
C THR A 120 -6.24 16.80 -10.26
N LEU A 121 -7.30 16.94 -9.47
CA LEU A 121 -8.54 17.63 -9.90
C LEU A 121 -8.34 19.14 -10.09
N LEU A 122 -7.39 19.76 -9.40
CA LEU A 122 -7.10 21.20 -9.51
C LEU A 122 -6.18 21.58 -10.68
N LYS A 123 -5.42 20.64 -11.26
CA LYS A 123 -4.54 20.90 -12.43
C LYS A 123 -5.25 21.55 -13.62
N PRO A 124 -6.43 21.08 -14.09
CA PRO A 124 -7.11 21.68 -15.25
C PRO A 124 -7.72 23.05 -14.96
N LEU A 125 -7.87 23.45 -13.70
CA LEU A 125 -8.49 24.73 -13.31
C LEU A 125 -7.48 25.90 -13.28
N LYS A 126 -6.17 25.61 -13.25
CA LYS A 126 -5.11 26.63 -13.20
C LYS A 126 -4.49 26.97 -14.55
N THR A 127 -4.94 26.36 -15.63
CA THR A 127 -4.39 26.52 -17.00
C THR A 127 -5.28 27.35 -17.94
N LYS A 128 -6.06 28.29 -17.41
CA LYS A 128 -6.75 29.32 -18.20
C LYS A 128 -6.26 30.72 -17.84
#